data_AF-W7CVR9-F1
#
_entry.id   AF-W7CVR9-F1
#
_cell.length_a   1.000
_cell.length_b   1.000
_cell.length_c   1.000
_cell.angle_alpha   90.00
_cell.angle_beta   90.00
_cell.angle_gamma   90.00
#
_symmetry.space_group_name_H-M   'P 1'
#
loop_
_entity.id
_entity.type
_entity.pdbx_description
1 polymer ?
#
loop_
_entity_poly.entity_id
_entity_poly.type
_entity_poly.pdbx_seq_one_letter_code
_entity_poly.pdbx_strand_id
1 'polypeptide(L)'
;MIALSLEILISLLIITSSILSLIAALGLIRLPDTYTRAHAAGIGNTLGITVMMVALIIYFSYFSEVNMLPRIILALLFIFLTAPIANHLITRSAYHIGVPLTKNHLIDELYPVKKEEMQALRAERLQREVREQEDYLKAMKQVHFADYMRDRRLEQHEQEEEAAFQTELKAPLRPTEELNDDETTT
;
A
#
# COMPACT_ATOMS: atom_id res chain seq x y z
N MET A 1 15.22 39.47 28.28
CA MET A 1 14.24 38.80 29.17
C MET A 1 13.01 38.39 28.38
N ILE A 2 12.19 39.32 27.88
CA ILE A 2 10.93 39.02 27.17
C ILE A 2 11.13 38.15 25.90
N ALA A 3 12.11 38.48 25.06
CA ALA A 3 12.40 37.70 23.85
C ALA A 3 12.74 36.23 24.15
N LEU A 4 13.60 35.99 25.14
CA LEU A 4 13.98 34.63 25.56
C LEU A 4 12.76 33.84 26.07
N SER A 5 11.88 34.46 26.84
CA SER A 5 10.65 33.82 27.32
C SER A 5 9.73 33.42 26.16
N LEU A 6 9.61 34.26 25.13
CA LEU A 6 8.82 33.96 23.93
C LEU A 6 9.42 32.84 23.10
N GLU A 7 10.74 32.81 22.92
CA GLU A 7 11.42 31.73 22.19
C GLU A 7 11.19 30.37 22.87
N ILE A 8 11.29 30.31 24.20
CA ILE A 8 10.99 29.09 24.98
C ILE A 8 9.53 28.68 24.78
N LEU A 9 8.59 29.63 24.87
CA LEU A 9 7.16 29.37 24.67
C LEU A 9 6.89 28.81 23.26
N ILE A 10 7.42 29.46 22.22
CA ILE A 10 7.25 29.05 20.82
C ILE A 10 7.84 27.64 20.61
N SER A 11 9.03 27.37 21.15
CA SER A 11 9.65 26.04 21.10
C SER A 11 8.78 24.96 21.74
N LEU A 12 8.21 25.22 22.92
CA LEU A 12 7.29 24.30 23.60
C LEU A 12 6.01 24.03 22.79
N LEU A 13 5.44 25.07 22.16
CA LEU A 13 4.26 24.92 21.30
C LEU A 13 4.58 24.06 20.07
N ILE A 14 5.73 24.29 19.41
CA ILE A 14 6.16 23.51 18.24
C ILE A 14 6.40 22.04 18.61
N ILE A 15 7.07 21.78 19.74
CA ILE A 15 7.30 20.42 20.24
C ILE A 15 5.95 19.74 20.52
N THR A 16 5.03 20.44 21.17
CA THR A 16 3.69 19.91 21.47
C THR A 16 2.92 19.59 20.18
N SER A 17 2.95 20.49 19.19
CA SER A 17 2.36 20.24 17.88
C SER A 17 2.95 19.00 17.20
N SER A 18 4.27 18.81 17.27
CA SER A 18 4.94 17.65 16.69
C SER A 18 4.49 16.35 17.36
N ILE A 19 4.39 16.35 18.69
CA ILE A 19 3.87 15.21 19.46
C ILE A 19 2.43 14.89 19.07
N LEU A 20 1.56 15.90 18.94
CA LEU A 20 0.18 15.70 18.50
C LEU A 20 0.11 15.10 17.09
N SER A 21 0.94 15.58 16.16
CA SER A 21 1.03 15.03 14.80
C SER A 21 1.52 13.58 14.80
N LEU A 22 2.47 13.25 15.69
CA LEU A 22 2.95 11.88 15.87
C LEU A 22 1.86 10.97 16.41
N ILE A 23 1.10 11.41 17.42
CA ILE A 23 -0.03 10.65 17.98
C ILE A 23 -1.10 10.43 16.90
N ALA A 24 -1.40 11.42 16.06
CA ALA A 24 -2.34 11.28 14.95
C ALA A 24 -1.88 10.22 13.94
N ALA A 25 -0.59 10.23 13.57
CA ALA A 25 -0.01 9.23 12.68
C ALA A 25 -0.03 7.81 13.30
N LEU A 26 0.30 7.70 14.59
CA LEU A 26 0.21 6.43 15.32
C LEU A 26 -1.23 5.93 15.41
N GLY A 27 -2.21 6.81 15.64
CA GLY A 27 -3.63 6.47 15.61
C GLY A 27 -4.07 5.96 14.24
N LEU A 28 -3.57 6.54 13.16
CA LEU A 28 -3.85 6.09 11.79
C LEU A 28 -3.29 4.69 11.49
N ILE A 29 -2.18 4.29 12.11
CA ILE A 29 -1.56 2.97 11.90
C ILE A 29 -2.12 1.91 12.87
N ARG A 30 -2.37 2.29 14.13
CA ARG A 30 -2.67 1.36 15.21
C ARG A 30 -4.15 0.99 15.30
N LEU A 31 -5.06 1.87 14.87
CA LEU A 31 -6.49 1.68 15.06
C LEU A 31 -7.08 0.64 14.08
N PRO A 32 -8.04 -0.17 14.54
CA PRO A 32 -8.48 -1.37 13.83
C PRO A 32 -9.41 -1.09 12.65
N ASP A 33 -10.09 0.06 12.62
CA ASP A 33 -11.16 0.35 11.67
C ASP A 33 -10.91 1.63 10.90
N THR A 34 -11.35 1.71 9.64
CA THR A 34 -11.31 2.92 8.82
C THR A 34 -11.99 4.11 9.50
N TYR A 35 -13.12 3.90 10.19
CA TYR A 35 -13.83 4.97 10.89
C TYR A 35 -13.04 5.52 12.09
N THR A 36 -12.45 4.61 12.88
CA THR A 36 -11.64 4.98 14.06
C THR A 36 -10.32 5.63 13.64
N ARG A 37 -9.69 5.13 12.57
CA ARG A 37 -8.50 5.71 11.93
C ARG A 37 -8.77 7.12 11.40
N ALA A 38 -9.89 7.30 10.69
CA ALA A 38 -10.32 8.61 10.18
C ALA A 38 -10.58 9.60 11.33
N HIS A 39 -11.23 9.16 12.41
CA HIS A 39 -11.44 9.97 13.61
C HIS A 39 -10.11 10.42 14.25
N ALA A 40 -9.18 9.49 14.48
CA ALA A 40 -7.89 9.81 15.08
C ALA A 40 -7.05 10.73 14.20
N ALA A 41 -7.02 10.50 12.89
CA ALA A 41 -6.34 11.37 11.94
C ALA A 41 -6.98 12.77 11.87
N GLY A 42 -8.32 12.82 11.81
CA GLY A 42 -9.08 14.07 11.71
C GLY A 42 -8.90 14.97 12.93
N ILE A 43 -9.10 14.45 14.14
CA ILE A 43 -8.97 15.25 15.37
C ILE A 43 -7.50 15.55 15.68
N GLY A 44 -6.63 14.53 15.62
CA GLY A 44 -5.23 14.67 16.01
C GLY A 44 -4.47 15.63 15.10
N ASN A 45 -4.63 15.50 13.77
CA ASN A 45 -3.90 16.33 12.82
C ASN A 45 -4.39 17.79 12.82
N THR A 46 -5.71 18.01 12.91
CA THR A 46 -6.29 19.36 12.92
C THR A 46 -5.88 20.13 14.18
N LEU A 47 -5.87 19.48 15.34
CA LEU A 47 -5.38 20.09 16.58
C LEU A 47 -3.88 20.38 16.52
N GLY A 48 -3.08 19.44 16.01
CA GLY A 48 -1.63 19.65 15.82
C GLY A 48 -1.33 20.88 14.96
N ILE A 49 -1.92 20.95 13.77
CA ILE A 49 -1.73 22.09 12.86
C ILE A 49 -2.21 23.40 13.48
N THR A 50 -3.31 23.39 14.22
CA THR A 50 -3.81 24.60 14.90
C THR A 50 -2.80 25.13 15.92
N VAL A 51 -2.22 24.25 16.74
CA VAL A 51 -1.17 24.64 17.71
C VAL A 51 0.08 25.15 16.99
N MET A 52 0.49 24.52 15.88
CA MET A 52 1.60 24.98 15.05
C MET A 52 1.36 26.39 14.50
N MET A 53 0.19 26.64 13.92
CA MET A 53 -0.16 27.93 13.34
C MET A 53 -0.20 29.03 14.39
N VAL A 54 -0.69 28.74 15.60
CA VAL A 54 -0.65 29.69 16.72
C VAL A 54 0.80 30.03 17.10
N ALA A 55 1.70 29.04 17.16
CA ALA A 55 3.12 29.28 17.42
C ALA A 55 3.75 30.19 16.35
N LEU A 56 3.42 29.96 15.08
CA LEU A 56 3.87 30.79 13.96
C LEU A 56 3.33 32.23 14.05
N ILE A 57 2.05 32.41 14.40
CA ILE A 57 1.47 33.75 14.58
C ILE A 57 2.21 34.51 15.67
N ILE A 58 2.50 33.88 16.81
CA ILE A 58 3.26 34.51 17.91
C ILE A 58 4.67 34.90 17.45
N TYR A 59 5.36 34.00 16.73
CA TYR A 59 6.70 34.24 16.20
C TYR A 59 6.72 35.44 15.23
N PHE A 60 5.94 35.37 14.15
CA PHE A 60 5.95 36.41 13.11
C PHE A 60 5.37 37.75 13.58
N SER A 61 4.47 37.74 14.56
CA SER A 61 3.96 38.97 15.19
C SER A 61 5.04 39.70 15.98
N TYR A 62 5.98 39.00 16.61
CA TYR A 62 7.03 39.61 17.44
C TYR A 62 8.29 39.96 16.65
N PHE A 63 8.69 39.11 15.69
CA PHE A 63 9.93 39.27 14.91
C PHE A 63 9.76 40.15 13.64
N SER A 64 8.69 40.94 13.56
CA SER A 64 8.47 42.00 12.56
C SER A 64 8.23 41.59 11.09
N GLU A 65 7.83 40.34 10.83
CA GLU A 65 7.34 39.92 9.50
C GLU A 65 5.81 39.91 9.44
N VAL A 66 5.20 41.05 9.78
CA VAL A 66 3.74 41.20 9.91
C VAL A 66 2.99 40.85 8.61
N ASN A 67 3.65 40.99 7.46
CA ASN A 67 3.13 40.65 6.13
C ASN A 67 2.84 39.15 5.94
N MET A 68 3.42 38.26 6.77
CA MET A 68 3.16 36.82 6.75
C MET A 68 1.85 36.45 7.47
N LEU A 69 1.39 37.26 8.44
CA LEU A 69 0.24 36.94 9.29
C LEU A 69 -1.05 36.63 8.51
N PRO A 70 -1.45 37.41 7.49
CA PRO A 70 -2.66 37.10 6.72
C PRO A 70 -2.59 35.73 6.03
N ARG A 71 -1.40 35.33 5.56
CA ARG A 71 -1.19 34.04 4.89
C ARG A 71 -1.34 32.88 5.87
N ILE A 72 -0.79 33.03 7.08
CA ILE A 72 -0.87 32.01 8.14
C ILE A 72 -2.31 31.86 8.63
N ILE A 73 -3.01 32.97 8.86
CA ILE A 73 -4.42 32.95 9.28
C ILE A 73 -5.29 32.33 8.18
N LEU A 74 -5.06 32.68 6.91
CA LEU A 74 -5.79 32.09 5.79
C LEU A 74 -5.52 30.58 5.67
N ALA A 75 -4.27 30.16 5.84
CA ALA A 75 -3.91 28.74 5.84
C ALA A 75 -4.58 27.98 7.00
N LEU A 76 -4.58 28.55 8.21
CA LEU A 76 -5.25 27.99 9.38
C LEU A 76 -6.75 27.83 9.12
N LEU A 77 -7.41 28.88 8.63
CA LEU A 77 -8.84 28.86 8.33
C LEU A 77 -9.17 27.83 7.23
N PHE A 78 -8.36 27.78 6.19
CA PHE A 78 -8.53 26.83 5.10
C PHE A 78 -8.41 25.38 5.57
N ILE A 79 -7.36 25.04 6.34
CA ILE A 79 -7.17 23.68 6.87
C ILE A 79 -8.27 23.33 7.87
N PHE A 80 -8.64 24.27 8.75
CA PHE A 80 -9.66 24.05 9.76
C PHE A 80 -11.05 23.81 9.15
N LEU A 81 -11.36 24.43 8.01
CA LEU A 81 -12.59 24.19 7.27
C LEU A 81 -12.55 22.89 6.47
N THR A 82 -11.44 22.64 5.77
CA THR A 82 -11.33 21.51 4.84
C THR A 82 -11.15 20.17 5.54
N ALA A 83 -10.43 20.12 6.67
CA ALA A 83 -10.14 18.86 7.36
C ALA A 83 -11.42 18.15 7.89
N PRO A 84 -12.38 18.82 8.56
CA PRO A 84 -13.62 18.19 9.00
C PRO A 84 -14.49 17.72 7.83
N ILE A 85 -14.57 18.52 6.76
CA ILE A 85 -15.34 18.18 5.56
C ILE A 85 -14.76 16.93 4.89
N ALA A 86 -13.44 16.91 4.67
CA ALA A 86 -12.75 15.77 4.10
C ALA A 86 -12.95 14.51 4.96
N ASN A 87 -12.79 14.62 6.28
CA ASN A 87 -12.98 13.50 7.19
C ASN A 87 -14.43 12.95 7.14
N HIS A 88 -15.42 13.83 7.13
CA HIS A 88 -16.83 13.43 7.02
C HIS A 88 -17.13 12.73 5.69
N LEU A 89 -16.61 13.25 4.57
CA LEU A 89 -16.79 12.65 3.25
C LEU A 89 -16.13 11.27 3.13
N ILE A 90 -14.91 11.12 3.66
CA ILE A 90 -14.20 9.82 3.70
C ILE A 90 -15.04 8.81 4.47
N THR A 91 -15.49 9.17 5.68
CA THR A 91 -16.29 8.32 6.57
C THR A 91 -17.62 7.94 5.93
N ARG A 92 -18.33 8.91 5.33
CA ARG A 92 -19.59 8.68 4.63
C ARG A 92 -19.42 7.77 3.42
N SER A 93 -18.36 7.97 2.62
CA SER A 93 -18.09 7.14 1.45
C SER A 93 -17.73 5.71 1.87
N ALA A 94 -16.92 5.54 2.92
CA ALA A 94 -16.54 4.24 3.47
C ALA A 94 -17.79 3.43 3.87
N TYR A 95 -18.78 4.09 4.46
CA TYR A 95 -20.05 3.45 4.78
C TYR A 95 -20.84 3.04 3.53
N HIS A 96 -20.94 3.94 2.55
CA HIS A 96 -21.69 3.68 1.31
C HIS A 96 -21.06 2.60 0.43
N ILE A 97 -19.74 2.38 0.48
CA ILE A 97 -19.09 1.28 -0.26
C ILE A 97 -19.04 -0.03 0.55
N GLY A 98 -19.68 -0.08 1.71
CA GLY A 98 -19.80 -1.29 2.52
C GLY A 98 -18.54 -1.68 3.31
N VAL A 99 -17.69 -0.72 3.72
CA VAL A 99 -16.53 -1.03 4.58
C VAL A 99 -17.03 -1.60 5.91
N PRO A 100 -16.56 -2.80 6.32
CA PRO A 100 -17.00 -3.43 7.55
C PRO A 100 -16.56 -2.62 8.77
N LEU A 101 -17.47 -2.50 9.74
CA LEU A 101 -17.18 -1.93 11.05
C LEU A 101 -16.47 -2.98 11.93
N THR A 102 -15.59 -2.53 12.82
CA THR A 102 -14.97 -3.40 13.83
C THR A 102 -16.03 -4.01 14.76
N LYS A 103 -15.78 -5.24 15.24
CA LYS A 103 -16.68 -6.01 16.11
C LYS A 103 -17.07 -5.30 17.42
N ASN A 104 -16.30 -4.30 17.83
CA ASN A 104 -16.55 -3.50 19.04
C ASN A 104 -17.61 -2.41 18.85
N HIS A 105 -18.18 -2.24 17.65
CA HIS A 105 -19.33 -1.35 17.46
C HIS A 105 -20.59 -1.99 18.04
N LEU A 106 -21.04 -1.47 19.19
CA LEU A 106 -22.22 -1.97 19.90
C LEU A 106 -23.54 -1.58 19.22
N ILE A 107 -23.58 -0.47 18.48
CA ILE A 107 -24.79 0.08 17.87
C ILE A 107 -24.45 0.70 16.51
N ASP A 108 -25.16 0.28 15.46
CA ASP A 108 -25.22 0.96 14.16
C ASP A 108 -26.70 1.24 13.84
N GLU A 109 -27.14 2.47 14.13
CA GLU A 109 -28.51 2.93 13.88
C GLU A 109 -28.82 3.11 12.39
N LEU A 110 -27.79 3.24 11.55
CA LEU A 110 -27.94 3.43 10.11
C LEU A 110 -28.09 2.09 9.37
N TYR A 111 -27.55 1.00 9.94
CA TYR A 111 -27.65 -0.35 9.40
C TYR A 111 -29.09 -0.80 9.07
N PRO A 112 -30.10 -0.66 9.95
CA PRO A 112 -31.46 -1.10 9.64
C PRO A 112 -32.05 -0.37 8.43
N VAL A 113 -31.71 0.91 8.23
CA VAL A 113 -32.19 1.72 7.11
C VAL A 113 -31.53 1.31 5.80
N LYS A 114 -30.23 0.99 5.83
CA LYS A 114 -29.43 0.62 4.65
C LYS A 114 -29.18 -0.89 4.52
N LYS A 115 -29.95 -1.72 5.22
CA LYS A 115 -29.65 -3.15 5.37
C LYS A 115 -29.54 -3.87 4.04
N GLU A 116 -30.50 -3.68 3.15
CA GLU A 116 -30.54 -4.34 1.83
C GLU A 116 -29.35 -3.94 0.95
N GLU A 117 -29.07 -2.64 0.86
CA GLU A 117 -27.91 -2.07 0.16
C GLU A 117 -26.60 -2.65 0.71
N MET A 118 -26.45 -2.66 2.04
CA MET A 118 -25.26 -3.19 2.71
C MET A 118 -25.09 -4.70 2.54
N GLN A 119 -26.18 -5.46 2.52
CA GLN A 119 -26.15 -6.90 2.27
C GLN A 119 -25.75 -7.20 0.82
N ALA A 120 -26.28 -6.45 -0.15
CA ALA A 120 -25.90 -6.57 -1.56
C ALA A 120 -24.42 -6.25 -1.76
N LEU A 121 -23.92 -5.15 -1.18
CA LEU A 121 -22.50 -4.77 -1.24
C LEU A 121 -21.58 -5.81 -0.60
N ARG A 122 -21.98 -6.38 0.55
CA ARG A 122 -21.23 -7.45 1.22
C ARG A 122 -21.20 -8.73 0.37
N ALA A 123 -22.33 -9.11 -0.23
CA ALA A 123 -22.41 -10.25 -1.12
C ALA A 123 -21.52 -10.05 -2.37
N GLU A 124 -21.54 -8.86 -2.96
CA GLU A 124 -20.69 -8.53 -4.10
C GLU A 124 -19.21 -8.59 -3.74
N ARG A 125 -18.80 -8.03 -2.59
CA ARG A 125 -17.42 -8.13 -2.09
C ARG A 125 -16.98 -9.57 -1.89
N LEU A 126 -17.80 -10.39 -1.23
CA LEU A 126 -17.50 -11.81 -1.02
C LEU A 126 -17.36 -12.55 -2.35
N GLN A 127 -18.22 -12.26 -3.32
CA GLN A 127 -18.10 -12.83 -4.66
C GLN A 127 -16.83 -12.38 -5.39
N ARG A 128 -16.40 -11.13 -5.21
CA ARG A 128 -15.13 -10.63 -5.77
C ARG A 128 -13.95 -11.35 -5.14
N GLU A 129 -13.90 -11.46 -3.82
CA GLU A 129 -12.84 -12.20 -3.10
C GLU A 129 -12.77 -13.67 -3.53
N VAL A 130 -13.91 -14.35 -3.64
CA VAL A 130 -13.97 -15.74 -4.13
C VAL A 130 -13.46 -15.85 -5.56
N ARG A 131 -13.90 -14.97 -6.47
CA ARG A 131 -13.40 -14.95 -7.86
C ARG A 131 -11.89 -14.73 -7.92
N GLU A 132 -11.37 -13.79 -7.15
CA GLU A 132 -9.92 -13.53 -7.08
C GLU A 132 -9.16 -14.76 -6.55
N GLN A 133 -9.69 -15.46 -5.54
CA GLN A 133 -9.08 -16.70 -5.05
C GLN A 133 -9.13 -17.83 -6.08
N GLU A 134 -10.23 -17.99 -6.81
CA GLU A 134 -10.33 -18.97 -7.89
C GLU A 134 -9.32 -18.69 -9.01
N ASP A 135 -9.18 -17.42 -9.40
CA ASP A 135 -8.24 -17.01 -10.45
C ASP A 135 -6.78 -17.17 -9.99
N TYR A 136 -6.49 -16.85 -8.72
CA TYR A 136 -5.20 -17.16 -8.11
C TYR A 136 -4.90 -18.67 -8.12
N LEU A 137 -5.87 -19.50 -7.75
CA LEU A 137 -5.72 -20.95 -7.74
C LEU A 137 -5.53 -21.53 -9.15
N LYS A 138 -6.25 -21.01 -10.15
CA LYS A 138 -6.05 -21.37 -11.56
C LYS A 138 -4.66 -21.01 -12.03
N ALA A 139 -4.21 -19.79 -11.75
CA ALA A 139 -2.86 -19.33 -12.10
C ALA A 139 -1.78 -20.18 -11.43
N MET A 140 -1.94 -20.49 -10.13
CA MET A 140 -1.00 -21.34 -9.39
C MET A 140 -0.95 -22.76 -9.95
N LYS A 141 -2.10 -23.37 -10.28
CA LYS A 141 -2.15 -24.68 -10.94
C LYS A 141 -1.51 -24.67 -12.31
N GLN A 142 -1.69 -23.60 -13.09
CA GLN A 142 -1.13 -23.47 -14.42
C GLN A 142 0.39 -23.31 -14.38
N VAL A 143 0.92 -22.52 -13.45
CA VAL A 143 2.37 -22.40 -13.22
C VAL A 143 2.96 -23.73 -12.78
N HIS A 144 2.37 -24.37 -11.77
CA HIS A 144 2.85 -25.67 -11.30
C HIS A 144 2.78 -26.75 -12.38
N PHE A 145 1.76 -26.72 -13.24
CA PHE A 145 1.66 -27.59 -14.39
C PHE A 145 2.75 -27.30 -15.44
N ALA A 146 3.05 -26.02 -15.69
CA ALA A 146 4.13 -25.63 -16.59
C ALA A 146 5.50 -26.10 -16.08
N ASP A 147 5.75 -25.97 -14.77
CA ASP A 147 6.96 -26.48 -14.11
C ASP A 147 7.04 -28.01 -14.23
N TYR A 148 5.97 -28.74 -13.91
CA TYR A 148 5.90 -30.19 -14.08
C TYR A 148 6.21 -30.64 -15.52
N MET A 149 5.65 -29.94 -16.52
CA MET A 149 5.89 -30.24 -17.93
C MET A 149 7.30 -29.84 -18.40
N ARG A 150 7.97 -28.93 -17.71
CA ARG A 150 9.37 -28.59 -17.95
C ARG A 150 10.26 -29.71 -17.42
N ASP A 151 10.03 -30.16 -16.20
CA ASP A 151 10.80 -31.23 -15.56
C ASP A 151 10.68 -32.54 -16.36
N ARG A 152 9.47 -32.90 -16.79
CA ARG A 152 9.25 -34.09 -17.66
C ARG A 152 9.98 -34.02 -19.01
N ARG A 153 10.14 -32.82 -19.59
CA ARG A 153 10.91 -32.66 -20.83
C ARG A 153 12.40 -32.81 -20.59
N LEU A 154 12.92 -32.36 -19.45
CA LEU A 154 14.32 -32.55 -19.07
C LEU A 154 14.62 -34.04 -18.87
N GLU A 155 13.75 -34.78 -18.17
CA GLU A 155 13.88 -36.24 -18.01
C GLU A 155 13.89 -36.98 -19.36
N GLN A 156 13.05 -36.54 -20.30
CA GLN A 156 13.01 -37.12 -21.65
C GLN A 156 14.31 -36.85 -22.43
N HIS A 157 14.82 -35.62 -22.36
CA HIS A 157 16.08 -35.26 -23.01
C HIS A 157 17.27 -36.02 -22.42
N GLU A 158 17.34 -36.20 -21.11
CA GLU A 158 18.38 -37.02 -20.47
C GLU A 158 18.32 -38.49 -20.93
N GLN A 159 17.11 -39.07 -21.04
CA GLN A 159 16.93 -40.43 -21.54
C GLN A 159 17.30 -40.57 -23.03
N GLU A 160 16.97 -39.57 -23.85
CA GLU A 160 17.34 -39.54 -25.27
C GLU A 160 18.87 -39.43 -25.45
N GLU A 161 19.54 -38.58 -24.66
CA GLU A 161 21.00 -38.47 -24.66
C GLU A 161 21.67 -39.77 -24.20
N GLU A 162 21.18 -40.40 -23.12
CA GLU A 162 21.68 -41.69 -22.66
C GLU A 162 21.49 -42.80 -23.72
N ALA A 163 20.33 -42.84 -24.39
CA ALA A 163 20.06 -43.80 -25.45
C ALA A 163 20.94 -43.56 -26.69
N ALA A 164 21.17 -42.30 -27.06
CA ALA A 164 22.07 -41.92 -28.14
C ALA A 164 23.53 -42.32 -27.83
N PHE A 165 24.00 -42.04 -26.62
CA PHE A 165 25.33 -42.42 -26.16
C PHE A 165 25.53 -43.95 -26.16
N GLN A 166 24.55 -44.71 -25.67
CA GLN A 166 24.61 -46.18 -25.71
C GLN A 166 24.60 -46.76 -27.12
N THR A 167 23.94 -46.06 -28.06
CA THR A 167 23.92 -46.43 -29.48
C THR A 167 25.27 -46.15 -30.13
N GLU A 168 25.87 -45.01 -29.82
CA GLU A 168 27.21 -44.62 -30.31
C GLU A 168 28.30 -45.54 -29.75
N LEU A 169 28.21 -45.96 -28.48
CA LEU A 169 29.15 -46.91 -27.87
C LEU A 169 29.08 -48.32 -28.49
N LYS A 170 27.91 -48.71 -29.01
CA LYS A 170 27.68 -50.00 -29.70
C LYS A 170 27.94 -49.94 -31.20
N ALA A 171 28.19 -48.76 -31.76
CA ALA A 171 28.49 -48.63 -33.17
C ALA A 171 29.87 -49.23 -33.47
N PRO A 172 30.01 -50.10 -34.49
CA PRO A 172 31.32 -50.62 -34.88
C PRO A 172 32.22 -49.46 -35.29
N LEU A 173 33.48 -49.48 -34.81
CA LEU A 173 34.50 -48.49 -35.12
C LEU A 173 34.50 -48.20 -36.62
N ARG A 174 34.13 -46.97 -36.99
CA ARG A 174 34.13 -46.50 -38.37
C ARG A 174 35.56 -46.67 -38.89
N PRO A 175 35.81 -47.41 -39.98
CA PRO A 175 37.14 -47.48 -40.57
C PRO A 175 37.57 -46.04 -40.86
N THR A 176 38.75 -45.65 -40.37
CA THR A 176 39.36 -44.36 -40.71
C THR A 176 39.43 -44.31 -42.23
N GLU A 177 38.61 -43.44 -42.82
CA GLU A 177 38.58 -43.19 -44.25
C GLU A 177 39.98 -42.72 -44.64
N GLU A 178 40.72 -43.57 -45.36
CA GLU A 178 42.00 -43.22 -45.95
C GLU A 178 41.78 -41.98 -46.81
N LEU A 179 42.52 -40.93 -46.46
CA LEU A 179 42.56 -39.67 -47.20
C LEU A 179 43.11 -39.98 -48.59
N ASN A 180 42.23 -40.18 -49.56
CA ASN A 180 42.58 -40.33 -50.95
C ASN A 180 42.86 -38.94 -51.52
N ASP A 181 44.10 -38.48 -51.35
CA ASP A 181 44.65 -37.28 -51.97
C ASP A 181 44.84 -37.54 -53.48
N ASP A 182 43.74 -37.54 -54.22
CA ASP A 182 43.76 -37.56 -55.67
C ASP A 182 42.96 -36.37 -56.19
N GLU A 183 43.55 -35.19 -56.05
CA GLU A 183 43.34 -34.04 -56.93
C GLU A 183 44.39 -32.97 -56.58
N THR A 184 45.45 -32.86 -57.39
CA THR A 184 45.77 -31.65 -58.17
C THR A 184 47.25 -31.57 -58.62
N THR A 185 47.43 -31.72 -59.94
CA THR A 185 48.33 -30.96 -60.83
C THR A 185 49.84 -31.27 -60.91
N THR A 186 50.23 -31.58 -62.15
CA THR A 186 51.52 -31.37 -62.87
C THR A 186 52.73 -32.24 -62.55
#